data_AF-A0A1M5VPF5-F1
#
_entry.id   AF-A0A1M5VPF5-F1
#
_cell.length_a   1.000
_cell.length_b   1.000
_cell.length_c   1.000
_cell.angle_alpha   90.00
_cell.angle_beta   90.00
_cell.angle_gamma   90.00
#
_symmetry.space_group_name_H-M   'P 1'
#
loop_
_entity.id
_entity.type
_entity.pdbx_description
1 polymer ?
#
loop_
_entity_poly.entity_id
_entity_poly.type
_entity_poly.pdbx_seq_one_letter_code
_entity_poly.pdbx_strand_id
1 'polypeptide(L)'
;MNNQPTCFINKNFETIPFVEIILPYTECFLEDLKLELSDDVKEKLHLELLKELSTLSEIVLQESLDSFVQEGNAGIEVFTVKMKQSVAIDFPVLDHLLKQKTANFSRHISKILDRFNSDYENMKAIFKINDAKIVDIDASLGDGHNGEGTALIYLSDETKLIYKPRNINLTNSYNIFINWINQKLKLDLKTFQALDCGEYGWLEFVNNEEIISENDLEEYYHKAGVLLAAVYLLGSKDCHRENVIASGKNPVIIDHETIIQPFLSNRLINNSWDDQCKIPNLSVLENALIVNDDTGVPIHFAGYGVRNNLQLTELEKRIINPNTINSKRVTRFLFTKIVENNVPQFKGDYIFPTNYKKSFLEGFSVAYDLFSNYKEELKSFNSPLAAFKNQEVRYIWRPTFIYFKILKFMRTAALMSSLEVYNAKLGELLSKAYIGQNMETYNFIYDFELKQMINGDIPIFSLNSRDHSLNCNESLKIFEFDCIENIERRIDAISPEHKSEQLEFINRWINIKGN
;
A
#
# COMPACT_ATOMS: atom_id res chain seq x y z
N MET A 1 36.96 -28.40 15.99
CA MET A 1 37.38 -27.08 16.54
C MET A 1 36.62 -26.02 15.76
N ASN A 2 35.81 -25.28 16.49
CA ASN A 2 34.93 -24.16 16.13
C ASN A 2 35.15 -23.51 14.75
N ASN A 3 34.23 -23.78 13.81
CA ASN A 3 33.82 -22.78 12.84
C ASN A 3 32.61 -22.06 13.45
N GLN A 4 32.86 -21.03 14.26
CA GLN A 4 31.84 -20.03 14.51
C GLN A 4 31.70 -19.22 13.22
N PRO A 5 30.50 -19.08 12.63
CA PRO A 5 30.26 -18.02 11.68
C PRO A 5 30.46 -16.72 12.45
N THR A 6 31.50 -15.96 12.11
CA THR A 6 31.67 -14.60 12.61
C THR A 6 30.51 -13.78 12.11
N CYS A 7 29.45 -13.71 12.92
CA CYS A 7 28.35 -12.78 12.74
C CYS A 7 28.95 -11.37 12.81
N PHE A 8 29.07 -10.72 11.66
CA PHE A 8 29.44 -9.31 11.59
C PHE A 8 28.33 -8.52 12.29
N ILE A 9 28.50 -8.20 13.58
CA ILE A 9 27.80 -7.06 14.15
C ILE A 9 28.51 -5.84 13.56
N ASN A 10 28.06 -5.39 12.39
CA ASN A 10 28.51 -4.13 11.84
C ASN A 10 28.11 -3.02 12.82
N LYS A 11 28.95 -1.99 12.99
CA LYS A 11 28.63 -0.79 13.80
C LYS A 11 27.28 -0.19 13.44
N ASN A 12 26.83 -0.38 12.20
CA ASN A 12 25.51 0.04 11.72
C ASN A 12 24.33 -0.59 12.50
N PHE A 13 24.51 -1.79 13.06
CA PHE A 13 23.47 -2.53 13.78
C PHE A 13 23.26 -2.06 15.22
N GLU A 14 24.25 -1.42 15.84
CA GLU A 14 24.21 -0.99 17.25
C GLU A 14 23.07 0.01 17.53
N THR A 15 22.57 0.67 16.49
CA THR A 15 21.44 1.62 16.58
C THR A 15 20.08 0.92 16.63
N ILE A 16 20.00 -0.34 16.22
CA ILE A 16 18.77 -1.13 16.21
C ILE A 16 18.47 -1.59 17.64
N PRO A 17 17.31 -1.23 18.22
CA PRO A 17 16.99 -1.65 19.58
C PRO A 17 16.91 -3.17 19.73
N PHE A 18 17.54 -3.66 20.80
CA PHE A 18 17.61 -5.07 21.19
C PHE A 18 18.21 -6.00 20.14
N VAL A 19 19.08 -5.45 19.27
CA VAL A 19 19.62 -6.18 18.11
C VAL A 19 20.26 -7.51 18.49
N GLU A 20 21.00 -7.55 19.61
CA GLU A 20 21.65 -8.78 20.05
C GLU A 20 20.66 -9.91 20.36
N ILE A 21 19.46 -9.59 20.87
CA ILE A 21 18.43 -10.58 21.22
C ILE A 21 17.78 -11.16 19.96
N ILE A 22 17.60 -10.34 18.93
CA ILE A 22 16.92 -10.73 17.68
C ILE A 22 17.87 -11.31 16.63
N LEU A 23 19.18 -11.02 16.71
CA LEU A 23 20.18 -11.47 15.74
C LEU A 23 20.16 -12.99 15.48
N PRO A 24 20.01 -13.88 16.49
CA PRO A 24 19.92 -15.33 16.27
C PRO A 24 18.77 -15.75 15.35
N TYR A 25 17.69 -14.96 15.26
CA TYR A 25 16.56 -15.25 14.36
C TYR A 25 16.89 -15.01 12.88
N THR A 26 18.05 -14.44 12.56
CA THR A 26 18.46 -14.11 11.18
C THR A 26 19.56 -15.01 10.64
N GLU A 27 20.04 -15.98 11.43
CA GLU A 27 21.17 -16.85 11.02
C GLU A 27 20.88 -17.60 9.71
N CYS A 28 19.67 -18.19 9.58
CA CYS A 28 19.26 -18.87 8.35
C CYS A 28 19.15 -17.94 7.13
N PHE A 29 18.81 -16.66 7.32
CA PHE A 29 18.63 -15.72 6.21
C PHE A 29 19.93 -15.50 5.43
N LEU A 30 21.06 -15.42 6.13
CA LEU A 30 22.37 -15.25 5.50
C LEU A 30 22.82 -16.53 4.76
N GLU A 31 22.39 -17.70 5.21
CA GLU A 31 22.68 -18.99 4.56
C GLU A 31 21.81 -19.21 3.31
N ASP A 32 20.56 -18.73 3.33
CA ASP A 32 19.56 -18.92 2.27
C ASP A 32 19.75 -17.98 1.06
N LEU A 33 20.40 -16.83 1.26
CA LEU A 33 20.66 -15.84 0.21
C LEU A 33 21.65 -16.40 -0.83
N LYS A 34 21.13 -16.75 -2.02
CA LYS A 34 21.94 -17.23 -3.16
C LYS A 34 23.14 -16.30 -3.43
N LEU A 35 24.27 -16.90 -3.86
CA LEU A 35 25.57 -16.25 -4.08
C LEU A 35 25.60 -15.16 -5.18
N GLU A 36 24.47 -14.74 -5.74
CA GLU A 36 24.40 -13.82 -6.88
C GLU A 36 24.43 -12.33 -6.49
N LEU A 37 24.03 -11.97 -5.27
CA LEU A 37 24.06 -10.58 -4.78
C LEU A 37 25.43 -10.23 -4.18
N SER A 38 25.82 -8.95 -4.30
CA SER A 38 27.01 -8.42 -3.62
C SER A 38 26.83 -8.44 -2.09
N ASP A 39 27.95 -8.44 -1.37
CA ASP A 39 27.92 -8.46 0.10
C ASP A 39 27.26 -7.19 0.68
N ASP A 40 27.42 -6.04 0.02
CA ASP A 40 26.77 -4.78 0.42
C ASP A 40 25.23 -4.88 0.36
N VAL A 41 24.68 -5.52 -0.68
CA VAL A 41 23.22 -5.71 -0.82
C VAL A 41 22.71 -6.69 0.22
N LYS A 42 23.45 -7.78 0.47
CA LYS A 42 23.10 -8.74 1.53
C LYS A 42 23.09 -8.05 2.91
N GLU A 43 24.07 -7.19 3.18
CA GLU A 43 24.13 -6.42 4.42
C GLU A 43 22.94 -5.47 4.55
N LYS A 44 22.58 -4.75 3.47
CA LYS A 44 21.42 -3.87 3.45
C LYS A 44 20.13 -4.63 3.73
N LEU A 45 19.90 -5.76 3.05
CA LEU A 45 18.71 -6.60 3.27
C LEU A 45 18.68 -7.19 4.69
N HIS A 46 19.83 -7.54 5.25
CA HIS A 46 19.93 -8.00 6.63
C HIS A 46 19.58 -6.88 7.61
N LEU A 47 20.06 -5.66 7.36
CA LEU A 47 19.71 -4.46 8.14
C LEU A 47 18.21 -4.18 8.10
N GLU A 48 17.57 -4.31 6.93
CA GLU A 48 16.12 -4.17 6.76
C GLU A 48 15.37 -5.21 7.59
N LEU A 49 15.74 -6.49 7.48
CA LEU A 49 15.15 -7.56 8.27
C LEU A 49 15.30 -7.30 9.79
N LEU A 50 16.48 -6.91 10.26
CA LEU A 50 16.71 -6.60 11.68
C LEU A 50 15.85 -5.43 12.16
N LYS A 51 15.62 -4.40 11.34
CA LYS A 51 14.70 -3.29 11.68
C LYS A 51 13.26 -3.78 11.80
N GLU A 52 12.82 -4.69 10.94
CA GLU A 52 11.47 -5.27 11.01
C GLU A 52 11.29 -6.14 12.26
N LEU A 53 12.26 -7.01 12.57
CA LEU A 53 12.26 -7.85 13.78
C LEU A 53 12.33 -7.02 15.06
N SER A 54 13.12 -5.93 15.06
CA SER A 54 13.18 -4.99 16.18
C SER A 54 11.83 -4.30 16.38
N THR A 55 11.21 -3.81 15.30
CA THR A 55 9.87 -3.17 15.35
C THR A 55 8.77 -4.11 15.87
N LEU A 56 8.90 -5.41 15.61
CA LEU A 56 7.98 -6.44 16.10
C LEU A 56 8.18 -6.74 17.60
N SER A 57 9.43 -6.77 18.06
CA SER A 57 9.81 -7.18 19.42
C SER A 57 9.98 -6.03 20.43
N GLU A 58 10.11 -4.78 19.95
CA GLU A 58 10.50 -3.59 20.73
C GLU A 58 9.69 -3.44 22.02
N ILE A 59 8.37 -3.56 21.92
CA ILE A 59 7.46 -3.33 23.05
C ILE A 59 7.67 -4.39 24.12
N VAL A 60 7.68 -5.67 23.73
CA VAL A 60 7.86 -6.80 24.65
C VAL A 60 9.20 -6.74 25.35
N LEU A 61 10.28 -6.50 24.59
CA LEU A 61 11.63 -6.46 25.13
C LEU A 61 11.85 -5.25 26.03
N GLN A 62 11.25 -4.09 25.72
CA GLN A 62 11.29 -2.95 26.62
C GLN A 62 10.50 -3.20 27.91
N GLU A 63 9.28 -3.76 27.85
CA GLU A 63 8.50 -4.10 29.05
C GLU A 63 9.26 -5.09 29.94
N SER A 64 9.96 -6.06 29.33
CA SER A 64 10.80 -7.03 30.02
C SER A 64 12.03 -6.37 30.68
N LEU A 65 12.67 -5.43 29.99
CA LEU A 65 13.80 -4.67 30.53
C LEU A 65 13.35 -3.78 31.70
N ASP A 66 12.20 -3.12 31.58
CA ASP A 66 11.65 -2.29 32.65
C ASP A 66 11.38 -3.12 33.92
N SER A 67 10.82 -4.33 33.79
CA SER A 67 10.64 -5.27 34.92
C SER A 67 11.97 -5.72 35.50
N PHE A 68 12.93 -6.08 34.66
CA PHE A 68 14.27 -6.52 35.07
C PHE A 68 14.98 -5.46 35.92
N VAL A 69 14.89 -4.18 35.53
CA VAL A 69 15.46 -3.06 36.29
C VAL A 69 14.67 -2.80 37.59
N GLN A 70 13.34 -2.92 37.58
CA GLN A 70 12.51 -2.77 38.79
C GLN A 70 12.78 -3.84 39.85
N GLU A 71 13.14 -5.05 39.43
CA GLU A 71 13.57 -6.15 40.31
C GLU A 71 14.97 -5.92 40.92
N GLY A 72 15.63 -4.81 40.57
CA GLY A 72 16.95 -4.44 41.10
C GLY A 72 18.13 -5.06 40.34
N ASN A 73 17.88 -5.70 39.20
CA ASN A 73 18.95 -6.23 38.36
C ASN A 73 19.64 -5.11 37.55
N ALA A 74 20.90 -5.31 37.20
CA ALA A 74 21.71 -4.38 36.43
C ALA A 74 22.55 -5.09 35.37
N GLY A 75 23.03 -4.33 34.37
CA GLY A 75 23.83 -4.84 33.27
C GLY A 75 22.97 -5.27 32.08
N ILE A 76 23.19 -4.63 30.93
CA ILE A 76 22.45 -4.96 29.70
C ILE A 76 22.84 -6.34 29.18
N GLU A 77 24.09 -6.75 29.41
CA GLU A 77 24.62 -8.04 28.99
C GLU A 77 23.89 -9.19 29.71
N VAL A 78 23.61 -9.03 31.01
CA VAL A 78 22.85 -10.01 31.80
C VAL A 78 21.42 -10.12 31.28
N PHE A 79 20.77 -8.99 31.00
CA PHE A 79 19.43 -8.97 30.41
C PHE A 79 19.42 -9.66 29.03
N THR A 80 20.36 -9.32 28.15
CA THR A 80 20.46 -9.90 26.81
C THR A 80 20.66 -11.41 26.86
N VAL A 81 21.54 -11.92 27.72
CA VAL A 81 21.75 -13.37 27.88
C VAL A 81 20.48 -14.07 28.37
N LYS A 82 19.79 -13.48 29.36
CA LYS A 82 18.51 -14.00 29.87
C LYS A 82 17.47 -14.08 28.75
N MET A 83 17.26 -12.98 28.02
CA MET A 83 16.24 -12.91 26.97
C MET A 83 16.53 -13.86 25.80
N LYS A 84 17.79 -13.99 25.37
CA LYS A 84 18.18 -14.97 24.33
C LYS A 84 17.75 -16.41 24.67
N GLN A 85 17.70 -16.75 25.95
CA GLN A 85 17.33 -18.09 26.43
C GLN A 85 15.84 -18.23 26.72
N SER A 86 15.15 -17.13 27.04
CA SER A 86 13.80 -17.18 27.57
C SER A 86 12.70 -16.69 26.62
N VAL A 87 13.01 -15.96 25.53
CA VAL A 87 11.98 -15.45 24.60
C VAL A 87 11.04 -16.55 24.11
N ALA A 88 11.55 -17.71 23.72
CA ALA A 88 10.72 -18.83 23.25
C ALA A 88 9.81 -19.44 24.33
N ILE A 89 10.16 -19.27 25.61
CA ILE A 89 9.43 -19.80 26.76
C ILE A 89 8.46 -18.77 27.31
N ASP A 90 8.93 -17.55 27.54
CA ASP A 90 8.19 -16.45 28.16
C ASP A 90 7.23 -15.78 27.16
N PHE A 91 7.61 -15.75 25.88
CA PHE A 91 6.90 -15.07 24.79
C PHE A 91 6.78 -15.94 23.52
N PRO A 92 6.13 -17.13 23.60
CA PRO A 92 6.05 -18.08 22.49
C PRO A 92 5.39 -17.50 21.22
N VAL A 93 4.47 -16.54 21.36
CA VAL A 93 3.86 -15.88 20.19
C VAL A 93 4.88 -14.96 19.51
N LEU A 94 5.67 -14.21 20.28
CA LEU A 94 6.74 -13.38 19.72
C LEU A 94 7.80 -14.24 19.01
N ASP A 95 8.25 -15.33 19.64
CA ASP A 95 9.21 -16.26 19.04
C ASP A 95 8.70 -16.82 17.70
N HIS A 96 7.43 -17.23 17.65
CA HIS A 96 6.79 -17.69 16.42
C HIS A 96 6.78 -16.62 15.33
N LEU A 97 6.33 -15.41 15.64
CA LEU A 97 6.24 -14.31 14.67
C LEU A 97 7.62 -13.86 14.17
N LEU A 98 8.65 -13.84 15.03
CA LEU A 98 10.03 -13.52 14.62
C LEU A 98 10.56 -14.57 13.62
N LYS A 99 10.40 -15.86 13.91
CA LYS A 99 10.79 -16.95 13.00
C LYS A 99 10.05 -16.88 11.67
N GLN A 100 8.74 -16.68 11.72
CA GLN A 100 7.90 -16.57 10.53
C GLN A 100 8.30 -15.36 9.68
N LYS A 101 8.56 -14.21 10.31
CA LYS A 101 8.96 -12.98 9.61
C LYS A 101 10.31 -13.15 8.89
N THR A 102 11.31 -13.74 9.54
CA THR A 102 12.57 -14.11 8.88
C THR A 102 12.34 -15.04 7.70
N ALA A 103 11.63 -16.16 7.91
CA ALA A 103 11.42 -17.17 6.87
C ALA A 103 10.65 -16.60 5.66
N ASN A 104 9.67 -15.74 5.90
CA ASN A 104 8.95 -15.05 4.83
C ASN A 104 9.84 -14.10 4.05
N PHE A 105 10.67 -13.30 4.75
CA PHE A 105 11.60 -12.36 4.11
C PHE A 105 12.64 -13.09 3.25
N SER A 106 13.29 -14.16 3.77
CA SER A 106 14.21 -15.01 2.99
C SER A 106 13.55 -15.55 1.71
N ARG A 107 12.33 -16.07 1.84
CA ARG A 107 11.56 -16.61 0.71
C ARG A 107 11.17 -15.52 -0.29
N HIS A 108 10.81 -14.33 0.18
CA HIS A 108 10.46 -13.22 -0.70
C HIS A 108 11.64 -12.80 -1.58
N ILE A 109 12.82 -12.60 -0.98
CA ILE A 109 14.04 -12.28 -1.73
C ILE A 109 14.40 -13.41 -2.71
N SER A 110 14.35 -14.66 -2.25
CA SER A 110 14.64 -15.82 -3.11
C SER A 110 13.69 -15.89 -4.31
N LYS A 111 12.40 -15.64 -4.10
CA LYS A 111 11.39 -15.56 -5.18
C LYS A 111 11.70 -14.44 -6.17
N ILE A 112 12.09 -13.25 -5.70
CA ILE A 112 12.47 -12.14 -6.57
C ILE A 112 13.62 -12.55 -7.48
N LEU A 113 14.69 -13.14 -6.92
CA LEU A 113 15.86 -13.56 -7.69
C LEU A 113 15.50 -14.66 -8.71
N ASP A 114 14.71 -15.65 -8.30
CA ASP A 114 14.33 -16.77 -9.17
C ASP A 114 13.39 -16.35 -10.30
N ARG A 115 12.42 -15.48 -9.99
CA ARG A 115 11.52 -14.89 -10.98
C ARG A 115 12.27 -13.95 -11.91
N PHE A 116 13.21 -13.15 -11.39
CA PHE A 116 14.03 -12.28 -12.22
C PHE A 116 14.81 -13.08 -13.27
N ASN A 117 15.49 -14.14 -12.84
CA ASN A 117 16.26 -15.00 -13.74
C ASN A 117 15.36 -15.75 -14.75
N SER A 118 14.16 -16.18 -14.32
CA SER A 118 13.22 -16.91 -15.18
C SER A 118 12.59 -16.02 -16.25
N ASP A 119 12.29 -14.77 -15.91
CA ASP A 119 11.58 -13.83 -16.78
C ASP A 119 12.52 -12.91 -17.57
N TYR A 120 13.84 -13.02 -17.36
CA TYR A 120 14.83 -12.04 -17.81
C TYR A 120 14.76 -11.72 -19.31
N GLU A 121 14.56 -12.72 -20.16
CA GLU A 121 14.46 -12.51 -21.61
C GLU A 121 13.19 -11.75 -22.01
N ASN A 122 12.07 -11.99 -21.32
CA ASN A 122 10.84 -11.22 -21.53
C ASN A 122 11.00 -9.78 -21.02
N MET A 123 11.64 -9.62 -19.86
CA MET A 123 11.94 -8.31 -19.28
C MET A 123 12.84 -7.47 -20.18
N LYS A 124 13.89 -8.06 -20.77
CA LYS A 124 14.74 -7.40 -21.76
C LYS A 124 13.94 -6.86 -22.94
N ALA A 125 13.03 -7.67 -23.49
CA ALA A 125 12.22 -7.27 -24.64
C ALA A 125 11.25 -6.13 -24.30
N ILE A 126 10.61 -6.18 -23.12
CA ILE A 126 9.58 -5.23 -22.71
C ILE A 126 10.21 -3.92 -22.23
N PHE A 127 11.09 -4.00 -21.22
CA PHE A 127 11.68 -2.85 -20.54
C PHE A 127 12.96 -2.32 -21.20
N LYS A 128 13.38 -2.94 -22.33
CA LYS A 128 14.59 -2.57 -23.08
C LYS A 128 15.87 -2.59 -22.24
N ILE A 129 15.93 -3.57 -21.34
CA ILE A 129 17.08 -3.80 -20.45
C ILE A 129 18.27 -4.27 -21.29
N ASN A 130 19.46 -3.76 -20.97
CA ASN A 130 20.70 -4.29 -21.53
C ASN A 130 21.09 -5.60 -20.82
N ASP A 131 22.30 -6.11 -21.04
CA ASP A 131 22.84 -7.19 -20.21
C ASP A 131 23.10 -6.69 -18.78
N ALA A 132 22.06 -6.66 -17.95
CA ALA A 132 22.06 -6.12 -16.60
C ALA A 132 21.76 -7.17 -15.53
N LYS A 133 22.32 -6.97 -14.34
CA LYS A 133 22.09 -7.80 -13.16
C LYS A 133 21.46 -6.97 -12.06
N ILE A 134 20.81 -7.62 -11.10
CA ILE A 134 20.34 -6.96 -9.89
C ILE A 134 21.56 -6.46 -9.10
N VAL A 135 21.58 -5.16 -8.81
CA VAL A 135 22.62 -4.50 -7.99
C VAL A 135 22.09 -3.97 -6.67
N ASP A 136 20.77 -3.85 -6.51
CA ASP A 136 20.14 -3.50 -5.24
C ASP A 136 18.65 -3.90 -5.24
N ILE A 137 18.10 -4.09 -4.05
CA ILE A 137 16.69 -4.41 -3.80
C ILE A 137 16.22 -3.55 -2.62
N ASP A 138 15.11 -2.82 -2.78
CA ASP A 138 14.30 -2.31 -1.67
C ASP A 138 13.09 -3.23 -1.51
N ALA A 139 13.09 -4.09 -0.49
CA ALA A 139 12.10 -5.17 -0.37
C ALA A 139 10.79 -4.77 0.35
N SER A 140 10.72 -3.55 0.88
CA SER A 140 9.67 -3.14 1.81
C SER A 140 8.95 -1.86 1.35
N LEU A 141 8.40 -1.84 0.13
CA LEU A 141 7.71 -0.68 -0.47
C LEU A 141 6.17 -0.73 -0.39
N GLY A 142 5.59 -1.66 0.35
CA GLY A 142 4.15 -1.71 0.55
C GLY A 142 3.72 -2.72 1.61
N ASP A 143 2.41 -2.80 1.83
CA ASP A 143 1.82 -3.74 2.78
C ASP A 143 2.02 -5.17 2.28
N GLY A 144 2.94 -5.88 2.92
CA GLY A 144 3.19 -7.28 2.61
C GLY A 144 2.09 -8.18 3.17
N HIS A 145 1.84 -9.29 2.47
CA HIS A 145 1.01 -10.39 2.96
C HIS A 145 1.79 -11.70 2.82
N ASN A 146 1.79 -12.52 3.87
CA ASN A 146 2.65 -13.71 3.99
C ASN A 146 4.15 -13.35 3.85
N GLY A 147 4.48 -12.11 4.25
CA GLY A 147 5.77 -11.44 4.09
C GLY A 147 6.29 -11.28 2.66
N GLU A 148 5.40 -11.31 1.66
CA GLU A 148 5.70 -10.86 0.30
C GLU A 148 5.06 -9.49 0.06
N GLY A 149 5.84 -8.53 -0.43
CA GLY A 149 5.39 -7.16 -0.70
C GLY A 149 5.89 -6.62 -2.03
N THR A 150 5.52 -5.39 -2.33
CA THR A 150 6.08 -4.66 -3.49
C THR A 150 7.55 -4.38 -3.23
N ALA A 151 8.41 -4.65 -4.21
CA ALA A 151 9.84 -4.39 -4.13
C ALA A 151 10.34 -3.55 -5.31
N LEU A 152 11.32 -2.69 -5.09
CA LEU A 152 12.03 -1.96 -6.15
C LEU A 152 13.37 -2.63 -6.40
N ILE A 153 13.59 -2.98 -7.66
CA ILE A 153 14.79 -3.66 -8.12
C ILE A 153 15.63 -2.68 -8.92
N TYR A 154 16.89 -2.56 -8.55
CA TYR A 154 17.88 -1.75 -9.25
C TYR A 154 18.76 -2.65 -10.08
N LEU A 155 18.93 -2.31 -11.36
CA LEU A 155 19.77 -3.05 -12.29
C LEU A 155 21.08 -2.31 -12.56
N SER A 156 22.11 -3.07 -12.96
CA SER A 156 23.46 -2.54 -13.22
C SER A 156 23.55 -1.56 -14.40
N ASP A 157 22.50 -1.47 -15.22
CA ASP A 157 22.39 -0.49 -16.32
C ASP A 157 21.54 0.74 -15.95
N GLU A 158 21.35 0.97 -14.65
CA GLU A 158 20.55 2.05 -14.04
C GLU A 158 19.02 1.89 -14.20
N THR A 159 18.56 0.83 -14.88
CA THR A 159 17.14 0.50 -14.96
C THR A 159 16.59 0.17 -13.58
N LYS A 160 15.37 0.65 -13.33
CA LYS A 160 14.60 0.37 -12.12
C LYS A 160 13.31 -0.33 -12.49
N LEU A 161 12.98 -1.40 -11.76
CA LEU A 161 11.74 -2.16 -11.95
C LEU A 161 11.01 -2.30 -10.62
N ILE A 162 9.68 -2.26 -10.68
CA ILE A 162 8.82 -2.59 -9.54
C ILE A 162 8.37 -4.03 -9.70
N TYR A 163 8.68 -4.85 -8.70
CA TYR A 163 8.17 -6.21 -8.57
C TYR A 163 6.94 -6.21 -7.68
N LYS A 164 5.83 -6.80 -8.15
CA LYS A 164 4.61 -7.01 -7.35
C LYS A 164 4.31 -8.51 -7.28
N PRO A 165 4.24 -9.13 -6.09
CA PRO A 165 3.96 -10.56 -5.91
C PRO A 165 2.45 -10.85 -5.99
N ARG A 166 1.77 -10.27 -6.97
CA ARG A 166 0.33 -10.41 -7.22
C ARG A 166 0.02 -10.21 -8.70
N ASN A 167 -1.16 -10.62 -9.15
CA ASN A 167 -1.61 -10.32 -10.51
C ASN A 167 -1.60 -8.79 -10.74
N ILE A 168 -1.01 -8.36 -11.87
CA ILE A 168 -0.93 -6.94 -12.23
C ILE A 168 -1.65 -6.63 -13.54
N ASN A 169 -2.43 -7.56 -14.08
CA ASN A 169 -2.99 -7.44 -15.42
C ASN A 169 -3.99 -6.28 -15.54
N LEU A 170 -4.59 -5.84 -14.42
CA LEU A 170 -5.35 -4.58 -14.35
C LEU A 170 -4.56 -3.37 -14.86
N THR A 171 -3.23 -3.36 -14.74
CA THR A 171 -2.36 -2.32 -15.32
C THR A 171 -2.43 -2.31 -16.84
N ASN A 172 -2.42 -3.47 -17.48
CA ASN A 172 -2.57 -3.56 -18.94
C ASN A 172 -3.95 -3.07 -19.38
N SER A 173 -5.00 -3.46 -18.65
CA SER A 173 -6.38 -3.01 -18.92
C SER A 173 -6.52 -1.48 -18.75
N TYR A 174 -5.90 -0.92 -17.71
CA TYR A 174 -5.82 0.52 -17.50
C TYR A 174 -5.09 1.22 -18.64
N ASN A 175 -3.93 0.72 -19.05
CA ASN A 175 -3.15 1.28 -20.16
C ASN A 175 -3.95 1.31 -21.48
N ILE A 176 -4.72 0.26 -21.78
CA ILE A 176 -5.61 0.21 -22.95
C ILE A 176 -6.66 1.32 -22.89
N PHE A 177 -7.28 1.52 -21.73
CA PHE A 177 -8.30 2.57 -21.55
C PHE A 177 -7.70 3.98 -21.65
N ILE A 178 -6.55 4.23 -21.01
CA ILE A 178 -5.85 5.52 -21.13
C ILE A 178 -5.43 5.80 -22.58
N ASN A 179 -4.96 4.79 -23.30
CA ASN A 179 -4.62 4.94 -24.72
C ASN A 179 -5.84 5.29 -25.59
N TRP A 180 -7.02 4.74 -25.26
CA TRP A 180 -8.27 5.12 -25.92
C TRP A 180 -8.61 6.61 -25.66
N ILE A 181 -8.48 7.08 -24.41
CA ILE A 181 -8.67 8.51 -24.08
C ILE A 181 -7.68 9.39 -24.86
N ASN A 182 -6.40 9.01 -24.89
CA ASN A 182 -5.35 9.72 -25.63
C ASN A 182 -5.70 9.88 -27.12
N GLN A 183 -6.17 8.80 -27.76
CA GLN A 183 -6.57 8.82 -29.17
C GLN A 183 -7.76 9.76 -29.43
N LYS A 184 -8.79 9.72 -28.56
CA LYS A 184 -10.00 10.51 -28.75
C LYS A 184 -9.79 12.00 -28.46
N LEU A 185 -9.01 12.32 -27.43
CA LEU A 185 -8.75 13.70 -26.98
C LEU A 185 -7.49 14.31 -27.59
N LYS A 186 -6.68 13.53 -28.32
CA LYS A 186 -5.36 13.92 -28.83
C LYS A 186 -4.44 14.38 -27.68
N LEU A 187 -4.43 13.59 -26.61
CA LEU A 187 -3.58 13.78 -25.44
C LEU A 187 -2.47 12.71 -25.40
N ASP A 188 -1.51 12.92 -24.52
CA ASP A 188 -0.36 12.07 -24.22
C ASP A 188 -0.30 11.75 -22.72
N LEU A 189 -1.41 11.30 -22.12
CA LEU A 189 -1.43 10.75 -20.76
C LEU A 189 -0.42 9.61 -20.66
N LYS A 190 0.47 9.69 -19.66
CA LYS A 190 1.54 8.71 -19.44
C LYS A 190 0.95 7.39 -18.94
N THR A 191 1.30 6.31 -19.64
CA THR A 191 1.16 4.92 -19.19
C THR A 191 2.55 4.36 -18.92
N PHE A 192 2.64 3.18 -18.31
CA PHE A 192 3.92 2.53 -18.04
C PHE A 192 3.85 1.05 -18.39
N GLN A 193 5.00 0.48 -18.75
CA GLN A 193 5.09 -0.91 -19.20
C GLN A 193 4.86 -1.89 -18.04
N ALA A 194 4.24 -3.03 -18.37
CA ALA A 194 3.94 -4.10 -17.44
C ALA A 194 4.19 -5.46 -18.09
N LEU A 195 4.88 -6.34 -17.36
CA LEU A 195 5.03 -7.75 -17.68
C LEU A 195 4.24 -8.56 -16.63
N ASP A 196 3.04 -8.99 -17.03
CA ASP A 196 2.19 -9.86 -16.22
C ASP A 196 2.65 -11.31 -16.35
N CYS A 197 2.95 -11.93 -15.21
CA CYS A 197 3.39 -13.34 -15.10
C CYS A 197 2.31 -14.21 -14.42
N GLY A 198 1.06 -13.73 -14.35
CA GLY A 198 -0.07 -14.43 -13.75
C GLY A 198 -0.22 -14.11 -12.26
N GLU A 199 0.52 -14.80 -11.39
CA GLU A 199 0.43 -14.61 -9.93
C GLU A 199 1.33 -13.47 -9.40
N TYR A 200 2.10 -12.85 -10.29
CA TYR A 200 3.04 -11.77 -9.99
C TYR A 200 3.32 -10.99 -11.28
N GLY A 201 4.04 -9.88 -11.18
CA GLY A 201 4.58 -9.24 -12.36
C GLY A 201 5.58 -8.13 -12.08
N TRP A 202 6.09 -7.59 -13.18
CA TRP A 202 7.11 -6.55 -13.23
C TRP A 202 6.52 -5.30 -13.87
N LEU A 203 6.82 -4.13 -13.31
CA LEU A 203 6.39 -2.85 -13.82
C LEU A 203 7.60 -1.94 -14.05
N GLU A 204 7.50 -1.09 -15.07
CA GLU A 204 8.41 0.02 -15.27
C GLU A 204 8.34 0.95 -14.04
N PHE A 205 9.51 1.38 -13.55
CA PHE A 205 9.56 2.37 -12.48
C PHE A 205 9.23 3.78 -13.00
N VAL A 206 8.20 4.40 -12.41
CA VAL A 206 7.81 5.77 -12.74
C VAL A 206 8.60 6.76 -11.89
N ASN A 207 9.49 7.54 -12.51
CA ASN A 207 10.25 8.56 -11.79
C ASN A 207 9.38 9.77 -11.42
N ASN A 208 9.59 10.29 -10.21
CA ASN A 208 9.20 11.66 -9.86
C ASN A 208 10.14 12.61 -10.59
N GLU A 209 9.57 13.48 -11.44
CA GLU A 209 10.33 14.40 -12.28
C GLU A 209 9.83 15.83 -12.02
N GLU A 210 10.74 16.78 -11.87
CA GLU A 210 10.39 18.19 -11.69
C GLU A 210 9.74 18.78 -12.94
N ILE A 211 8.88 19.76 -12.74
CA ILE A 211 8.32 20.58 -13.82
C ILE A 211 9.35 21.64 -14.22
N ILE A 212 9.48 21.86 -15.53
CA ILE A 212 10.46 22.78 -16.11
C ILE A 212 9.84 24.12 -16.56
N SER A 213 8.51 24.21 -16.75
CA SER A 213 7.82 25.44 -17.16
C SER A 213 6.41 25.60 -16.56
N GLU A 214 5.89 26.83 -16.55
CA GLU A 214 4.49 27.08 -16.14
C GLU A 214 3.48 26.43 -17.09
N ASN A 215 3.79 26.32 -18.38
CA ASN A 215 2.95 25.61 -19.35
C ASN A 215 2.83 24.12 -19.00
N ASP A 216 3.91 23.50 -18.51
CA ASP A 216 3.87 22.11 -18.05
C ASP A 216 3.00 21.93 -16.81
N LEU A 217 2.86 22.95 -15.95
CA LEU A 217 1.93 22.93 -14.83
C LEU A 217 0.47 23.00 -15.28
N GLU A 218 0.16 23.86 -16.26
CA GLU A 218 -1.17 23.89 -16.87
C GLU A 218 -1.52 22.54 -17.49
N GLU A 219 -0.57 21.94 -18.22
CA GLU A 219 -0.74 20.62 -18.83
C GLU A 219 -0.88 19.51 -17.78
N TYR A 220 -0.06 19.53 -16.72
CA TYR A 220 -0.15 18.59 -15.60
C TYR A 220 -1.54 18.59 -14.98
N TYR A 221 -2.06 19.77 -14.62
CA TYR A 221 -3.37 19.84 -13.97
C TYR A 221 -4.53 19.58 -14.91
N HIS A 222 -4.39 19.91 -16.20
CA HIS A 222 -5.34 19.46 -17.21
C HIS A 222 -5.39 17.92 -17.28
N LYS A 223 -4.23 17.25 -17.37
CA LYS A 223 -4.13 15.79 -17.33
C LYS A 223 -4.66 15.20 -16.02
N ALA A 224 -4.42 15.86 -14.89
CA ALA A 224 -4.95 15.43 -13.58
C ALA A 224 -6.48 15.42 -13.56
N GLY A 225 -7.11 16.45 -14.15
CA GLY A 225 -8.56 16.51 -14.32
C GLY A 225 -9.09 15.41 -15.24
N VAL A 226 -8.41 15.13 -16.35
CA VAL A 226 -8.74 14.03 -17.26
C VAL A 226 -8.68 12.68 -16.54
N LEU A 227 -7.61 12.43 -15.78
CA LEU A 227 -7.46 11.19 -15.01
C LEU A 227 -8.50 11.06 -13.89
N LEU A 228 -8.90 12.16 -13.24
CA LEU A 228 -9.98 12.13 -12.26
C LEU A 228 -11.29 11.64 -12.88
N ALA A 229 -11.64 12.12 -14.08
CA ALA A 229 -12.80 11.64 -14.81
C ALA A 229 -12.66 10.15 -15.20
N ALA A 230 -11.47 9.74 -15.64
CA ALA A 230 -11.18 8.36 -16.02
C ALA A 230 -11.39 7.39 -14.84
N VAL A 231 -10.81 7.67 -13.68
CA VAL A 231 -10.97 6.80 -12.49
C VAL A 231 -12.35 6.90 -11.86
N TYR A 232 -13.04 8.05 -12.02
CA TYR A 232 -14.46 8.15 -11.69
C TYR A 232 -15.28 7.15 -12.49
N LEU A 233 -15.07 7.06 -13.81
CA LEU A 233 -15.81 6.15 -14.69
C LEU A 233 -15.55 4.70 -14.32
N LEU A 234 -14.29 4.36 -14.03
CA LEU A 234 -13.87 3.02 -13.63
C LEU A 234 -14.38 2.62 -12.23
N GLY A 235 -14.82 3.57 -11.42
CA GLY A 235 -15.24 3.33 -10.03
C GLY A 235 -14.07 2.95 -9.14
N SER A 236 -12.88 3.52 -9.41
CA SER A 236 -11.66 3.25 -8.65
C SER A 236 -11.80 3.63 -7.19
N LYS A 237 -11.05 2.92 -6.34
CA LYS A 237 -10.80 3.32 -4.95
C LYS A 237 -9.29 3.36 -4.69
N ASP A 238 -8.91 4.00 -3.58
CA ASP A 238 -7.54 3.95 -3.04
C ASP A 238 -6.46 4.64 -3.90
N CYS A 239 -6.81 5.67 -4.69
CA CYS A 239 -5.83 6.53 -5.38
C CYS A 239 -5.30 7.64 -4.44
N HIS A 240 -4.92 7.28 -3.22
CA HIS A 240 -4.38 8.21 -2.24
C HIS A 240 -2.97 8.69 -2.62
N ARG A 241 -2.43 9.66 -1.86
CA ARG A 241 -1.15 10.33 -2.16
C ARG A 241 0.02 9.39 -2.50
N GLU A 242 0.09 8.20 -1.91
CA GLU A 242 1.24 7.29 -2.09
C GLU A 242 1.15 6.55 -3.45
N ASN A 243 -0.06 6.48 -4.02
CA ASN A 243 -0.34 5.83 -5.29
C ASN A 243 -0.34 6.80 -6.48
N VAL A 244 0.12 8.04 -6.29
CA VAL A 244 0.24 9.05 -7.35
C VAL A 244 1.68 9.56 -7.43
N ILE A 245 2.22 9.60 -8.65
CA ILE A 245 3.51 10.22 -8.95
C ILE A 245 3.33 11.37 -9.94
N ALA A 246 3.80 12.54 -9.56
CA ALA A 246 4.03 13.68 -10.43
C ALA A 246 5.34 13.44 -11.21
N SER A 247 5.20 13.07 -12.47
CA SER A 247 6.30 12.76 -13.40
C SER A 247 6.36 13.85 -14.46
N GLY A 248 6.94 15.00 -14.08
CA GLY A 248 7.01 16.19 -14.91
C GLY A 248 5.60 16.72 -15.17
N LYS A 249 5.24 16.88 -16.46
CA LYS A 249 3.90 17.28 -16.89
C LYS A 249 2.83 16.17 -16.78
N ASN A 250 3.17 14.99 -16.24
CA ASN A 250 2.28 13.84 -16.20
C ASN A 250 1.97 13.41 -14.75
N PRO A 251 0.71 13.50 -14.30
CA PRO A 251 0.25 12.73 -13.15
C PRO A 251 0.14 11.26 -13.55
N VAL A 252 0.64 10.35 -12.70
CA VAL A 252 0.62 8.91 -12.95
C VAL A 252 0.09 8.18 -11.74
N ILE A 253 -0.94 7.35 -11.92
CA ILE A 253 -1.45 6.44 -10.87
C ILE A 253 -0.66 5.13 -10.98
N ILE A 254 0.01 4.72 -9.91
CA ILE A 254 0.99 3.62 -9.95
C ILE A 254 0.48 2.29 -9.36
N ASP A 255 -0.65 2.31 -8.67
CA ASP A 255 -1.29 1.10 -8.17
C ASP A 255 -2.69 0.92 -8.75
N HIS A 256 -2.89 -0.20 -9.44
CA HIS A 256 -4.10 -0.50 -10.19
C HIS A 256 -4.92 -1.65 -9.59
N GLU A 257 -4.51 -2.23 -8.46
CA GLU A 257 -5.21 -3.38 -7.88
C GLU A 257 -6.64 -3.07 -7.41
N THR A 258 -6.95 -1.79 -7.20
CA THR A 258 -8.29 -1.27 -6.84
C THR A 258 -8.87 -0.33 -7.91
N ILE A 259 -8.35 -0.36 -9.14
CA ILE A 259 -8.71 0.60 -10.21
C ILE A 259 -10.16 0.48 -10.68
N ILE A 260 -10.75 -0.69 -10.50
CA ILE A 260 -12.18 -0.97 -10.65
C ILE A 260 -12.68 -1.58 -9.35
N GLN A 261 -13.92 -1.30 -8.95
CA GLN A 261 -14.50 -1.86 -7.73
C GLN A 261 -15.94 -2.28 -7.93
N PRO A 262 -16.40 -3.35 -7.26
CA PRO A 262 -17.81 -3.70 -7.23
C PRO A 262 -18.59 -2.71 -6.35
N PHE A 263 -19.91 -2.71 -6.46
CA PHE A 263 -20.78 -1.90 -5.60
C PHE A 263 -21.39 -2.76 -4.49
N LEU A 264 -21.12 -2.40 -3.24
CA LEU A 264 -21.63 -3.08 -2.06
C LEU A 264 -23.16 -3.02 -2.03
N SER A 265 -23.82 -4.13 -1.68
CA SER A 265 -25.27 -4.14 -1.64
C SER A 265 -25.82 -3.18 -0.58
N ASN A 266 -26.95 -2.52 -0.89
CA ASN A 266 -27.58 -1.54 -0.01
C ASN A 266 -27.87 -2.07 1.42
N ARG A 267 -27.98 -3.39 1.61
CA ARG A 267 -28.15 -4.03 2.93
C ARG A 267 -26.89 -3.99 3.79
N LEU A 268 -25.72 -3.92 3.17
CA LEU A 268 -24.40 -3.96 3.80
C LEU A 268 -23.66 -2.60 3.75
N ILE A 269 -24.17 -1.61 2.99
CA ILE A 269 -23.60 -0.26 2.93
C ILE A 269 -23.62 0.42 4.30
N ASN A 270 -24.65 0.18 5.11
CA ASN A 270 -24.78 0.77 6.44
C ASN A 270 -23.58 0.35 7.30
N ASN A 271 -22.78 1.33 7.76
CA ASN A 271 -21.52 1.16 8.49
C ASN A 271 -20.28 0.81 7.64
N SER A 272 -20.35 0.86 6.31
CA SER A 272 -19.16 0.85 5.47
C SER A 272 -18.27 2.06 5.73
N TRP A 273 -16.99 2.00 5.33
CA TRP A 273 -16.09 3.15 5.46
C TRP A 273 -16.62 4.40 4.74
N ASP A 274 -17.16 4.22 3.54
CA ASP A 274 -17.69 5.32 2.73
C ASP A 274 -18.91 5.97 3.40
N ASP A 275 -19.79 5.16 4.00
CA ASP A 275 -20.94 5.63 4.79
C ASP A 275 -20.48 6.41 6.04
N GLN A 276 -19.51 5.86 6.79
CA GLN A 276 -18.91 6.55 7.95
C GLN A 276 -18.23 7.87 7.53
N CYS A 277 -17.62 7.90 6.35
CA CYS A 277 -16.99 9.08 5.79
C CYS A 277 -17.95 10.00 5.02
N LYS A 278 -19.24 9.64 4.91
CA LYS A 278 -20.26 10.40 4.16
C LYS A 278 -19.89 10.65 2.69
N ILE A 279 -19.22 9.69 2.06
CA ILE A 279 -18.85 9.77 0.64
C ILE A 279 -20.10 9.49 -0.21
N PRO A 280 -20.54 10.42 -1.08
CA PRO A 280 -21.68 10.17 -1.96
C PRO A 280 -21.37 9.07 -2.98
N ASN A 281 -22.34 8.19 -3.22
CA ASN A 281 -22.25 7.18 -4.28
C ASN A 281 -22.15 7.84 -5.65
N LEU A 282 -21.43 7.20 -6.58
CA LEU A 282 -21.21 7.70 -7.94
C LEU A 282 -20.58 9.11 -7.91
N SER A 283 -19.60 9.34 -7.03
CA SER A 283 -18.93 10.63 -6.94
C SER A 283 -17.43 10.52 -7.22
N VAL A 284 -16.85 11.63 -7.64
CA VAL A 284 -15.39 11.80 -7.78
C VAL A 284 -14.63 11.70 -6.46
N LEU A 285 -15.31 11.62 -5.32
CA LEU A 285 -14.70 11.49 -4.00
C LEU A 285 -14.38 10.03 -3.63
N GLU A 286 -14.98 9.03 -4.31
CA GLU A 286 -14.78 7.61 -3.99
C GLU A 286 -13.35 7.12 -4.23
N ASN A 287 -12.60 7.76 -5.12
CA ASN A 287 -11.26 7.32 -5.54
C ASN A 287 -10.12 7.87 -4.67
N ALA A 288 -10.36 8.86 -3.79
CA ALA A 288 -9.36 9.53 -2.96
C ALA A 288 -8.26 10.34 -3.69
N LEU A 289 -8.33 10.57 -5.02
CA LEU A 289 -7.48 11.57 -5.69
C LEU A 289 -7.77 12.98 -5.14
N ILE A 290 -9.02 13.23 -4.79
CA ILE A 290 -9.51 14.45 -4.16
C ILE A 290 -10.35 14.10 -2.93
N VAL A 291 -10.51 15.04 -2.00
CA VAL A 291 -11.25 14.86 -0.74
C VAL A 291 -11.98 16.15 -0.38
N ASN A 292 -13.09 16.09 0.34
CA ASN A 292 -13.76 17.27 0.88
C ASN A 292 -13.73 17.27 2.42
N ASP A 293 -13.67 18.47 3.00
CA ASP A 293 -13.57 18.70 4.44
C ASP A 293 -14.84 18.34 5.24
N ASP A 294 -15.97 18.19 4.56
CA ASP A 294 -17.23 17.70 5.13
C ASP A 294 -17.34 16.17 5.15
N THR A 295 -16.38 15.48 4.53
CA THR A 295 -16.24 14.02 4.60
C THR A 295 -15.39 13.62 5.79
N GLY A 296 -15.52 12.37 6.23
CA GLY A 296 -14.65 11.79 7.28
C GLY A 296 -13.24 11.43 6.80
N VAL A 297 -12.93 11.65 5.51
CA VAL A 297 -11.64 11.29 4.93
C VAL A 297 -10.59 12.32 5.33
N PRO A 298 -9.45 11.91 5.90
CA PRO A 298 -8.38 12.85 6.24
C PRO A 298 -7.86 13.60 5.00
N ILE A 299 -7.77 14.93 5.09
CA ILE A 299 -7.39 15.79 3.94
C ILE A 299 -6.04 15.44 3.30
N HIS A 300 -5.13 14.85 4.08
CA HIS A 300 -3.80 14.47 3.64
C HIS A 300 -3.76 13.17 2.85
N PHE A 301 -4.88 12.47 2.69
CA PHE A 301 -4.97 11.29 1.82
C PHE A 301 -5.12 11.66 0.35
N ALA A 302 -5.53 12.91 0.04
CA ALA A 302 -5.78 13.35 -1.33
C ALA A 302 -4.59 13.08 -2.27
N GLY A 303 -4.83 12.27 -3.30
CA GLY A 303 -3.84 11.94 -4.34
C GLY A 303 -3.18 13.17 -4.97
N TYR A 304 -3.95 14.22 -5.28
CA TYR A 304 -3.44 15.47 -5.85
C TYR A 304 -3.05 16.54 -4.81
N GLY A 305 -3.05 16.17 -3.52
CA GLY A 305 -2.64 17.03 -2.42
C GLY A 305 -3.62 18.15 -2.06
N VAL A 306 -3.33 18.86 -0.96
CA VAL A 306 -4.07 20.03 -0.48
C VAL A 306 -3.06 21.08 0.00
N ARG A 307 -3.25 22.35 -0.40
CA ARG A 307 -2.25 23.44 -0.32
C ARG A 307 -1.59 23.65 1.05
N ASN A 308 -2.31 23.42 2.14
CA ASN A 308 -1.99 24.06 3.41
C ASN A 308 -1.31 23.16 4.45
N ASN A 309 -1.04 21.89 4.17
CA ASN A 309 -0.26 21.06 5.07
C ASN A 309 0.81 20.31 4.28
N LEU A 310 2.07 20.68 4.47
CA LEU A 310 3.22 19.92 3.95
C LEU A 310 3.71 18.88 4.95
N GLN A 311 3.31 19.02 6.22
CA GLN A 311 3.70 18.13 7.30
C GLN A 311 2.53 17.89 8.26
N LEU A 312 2.46 16.68 8.82
CA LEU A 312 1.64 16.34 9.97
C LEU A 312 2.53 16.21 11.19
N THR A 313 2.03 16.66 12.32
CA THR A 313 2.64 16.40 13.61
C THR A 313 1.98 15.18 14.22
N GLU A 314 2.75 14.10 14.37
CA GLU A 314 2.31 12.86 15.00
C GLU A 314 3.08 12.63 16.29
N LEU A 315 2.46 11.89 17.21
CA LEU A 315 3.13 11.41 18.42
C LEU A 315 3.59 9.98 18.20
N GLU A 316 4.90 9.79 18.19
CA GLU A 316 5.51 8.47 18.08
C GLU A 316 6.27 8.12 19.35
N LYS A 317 6.14 6.87 19.82
CA LYS A 317 7.00 6.32 20.88
C LYS A 317 8.24 5.71 20.23
N ARG A 318 9.42 6.19 20.60
CA ARG A 318 10.72 5.63 20.16
C ARG A 318 11.59 5.26 21.35
N ILE A 319 12.45 4.28 21.14
CA ILE A 319 13.53 3.98 22.08
C ILE A 319 14.62 5.05 22.03
N ILE A 320 15.07 5.45 23.22
CA ILE A 320 16.31 6.20 23.44
C ILE A 320 17.31 5.34 24.20
N ASN A 321 18.60 5.59 23.99
CA ASN A 321 19.70 4.79 24.54
C ASN A 321 19.52 3.28 24.23
N PRO A 322 19.30 2.90 22.95
CA PRO A 322 19.08 1.51 22.58
C PRO A 322 20.26 0.66 23.04
N ASN A 323 19.99 -0.60 23.37
CA ASN A 323 21.02 -1.57 23.77
C ASN A 323 21.79 -1.14 25.04
N THR A 324 21.16 -0.38 25.94
CA THR A 324 21.70 -0.05 27.26
C THR A 324 20.69 -0.35 28.36
N ILE A 325 21.16 -0.49 29.60
CA ILE A 325 20.30 -0.65 30.78
C ILE A 325 19.39 0.57 31.02
N ASN A 326 19.75 1.72 30.44
CA ASN A 326 18.99 2.97 30.51
C ASN A 326 18.06 3.17 29.29
N SER A 327 17.83 2.12 28.50
CA SER A 327 16.89 2.16 27.37
C SER A 327 15.49 2.51 27.87
N LYS A 328 14.83 3.45 27.18
CA LYS A 328 13.46 3.88 27.52
C LYS A 328 12.67 4.19 26.26
N ARG A 329 11.36 3.91 26.30
CA ARG A 329 10.42 4.37 25.27
C ARG A 329 9.85 5.74 25.65
N VAL A 330 10.18 6.73 24.85
CA VAL A 330 9.74 8.12 25.05
C VAL A 330 8.85 8.58 23.91
N THR A 331 7.83 9.37 24.23
CA THR A 331 6.99 10.02 23.22
C THR A 331 7.74 11.21 22.63
N ARG A 332 7.82 11.28 21.30
CA ARG A 332 8.40 12.39 20.55
C ARG A 332 7.41 12.88 19.51
N PHE A 333 7.53 14.17 19.18
CA PHE A 333 6.88 14.73 17.99
C PHE A 333 7.63 14.24 16.76
N LEU A 334 6.90 13.61 15.85
CA LEU A 334 7.36 13.28 14.51
C LEU A 334 6.69 14.24 13.54
N PHE A 335 7.49 14.87 12.68
CA PHE A 335 6.99 15.70 11.60
C PHE A 335 7.02 14.87 10.32
N THR A 336 5.87 14.32 9.94
CA THR A 336 5.73 13.47 8.75
C THR A 336 5.37 14.35 7.57
N LYS A 337 6.21 14.36 6.53
CA LYS A 337 5.89 15.06 5.29
C LYS A 337 4.67 14.41 4.63
N ILE A 338 3.71 15.21 4.19
CA ILE A 338 2.47 14.70 3.58
C ILE A 338 2.30 15.01 2.11
N VAL A 339 3.30 15.68 1.55
CA VAL A 339 3.53 15.76 0.12
C VAL A 339 4.77 14.96 -0.20
N GLU A 340 4.62 13.96 -1.06
CA GLU A 340 5.71 13.08 -1.43
C GLU A 340 6.03 13.30 -2.91
N ASN A 341 5.89 12.25 -3.70
CA ASN A 341 6.07 12.26 -5.14
C ASN A 341 4.79 12.68 -5.88
N ASN A 342 3.68 12.91 -5.19
CA ASN A 342 2.35 13.07 -5.77
C ASN A 342 1.97 14.50 -6.19
N VAL A 343 2.68 15.49 -5.65
CA VAL A 343 2.45 16.91 -5.94
C VAL A 343 3.59 17.43 -6.81
N PRO A 344 3.31 18.11 -7.93
CA PRO A 344 4.35 18.62 -8.81
C PRO A 344 5.23 19.64 -8.11
N GLN A 345 6.53 19.57 -8.41
CA GLN A 345 7.53 20.53 -7.93
C GLN A 345 7.99 21.44 -9.06
N PHE A 346 8.03 22.75 -8.81
CA PHE A 346 8.54 23.75 -9.74
C PHE A 346 9.43 24.72 -8.98
N LYS A 347 10.71 24.81 -9.37
CA LYS A 347 11.73 25.67 -8.71
C LYS A 347 11.86 25.41 -7.19
N GLY A 348 11.71 24.15 -6.78
CA GLY A 348 11.81 23.73 -5.38
C GLY A 348 10.52 23.89 -4.55
N ASP A 349 9.46 24.48 -5.13
CA ASP A 349 8.18 24.64 -4.46
C ASP A 349 7.15 23.60 -4.92
N TYR A 350 6.38 23.09 -3.96
CA TYR A 350 5.20 22.27 -4.25
C TYR A 350 4.07 23.14 -4.79
N ILE A 351 3.63 22.81 -6.00
CA ILE A 351 2.55 23.54 -6.67
C ILE A 351 1.25 22.77 -6.47
N PHE A 352 0.18 23.50 -6.15
CA PHE A 352 -1.11 22.93 -5.80
C PHE A 352 -2.20 23.31 -6.84
N PRO A 353 -3.26 22.49 -6.96
CA PRO A 353 -4.34 22.68 -7.94
C PRO A 353 -5.06 24.04 -7.81
N THR A 354 -4.97 24.71 -6.66
CA THR A 354 -5.52 26.06 -6.45
C THR A 354 -5.09 27.07 -7.51
N ASN A 355 -3.85 26.97 -7.98
CA ASN A 355 -3.29 27.92 -8.93
C ASN A 355 -3.68 27.59 -10.39
N TYR A 356 -4.11 26.34 -10.64
CA TYR A 356 -4.40 25.79 -11.95
C TYR A 356 -5.83 25.24 -12.04
N LYS A 357 -6.72 25.82 -11.24
CA LYS A 357 -8.12 25.42 -11.12
C LYS A 357 -8.82 25.32 -12.47
N LYS A 358 -8.58 26.30 -13.35
CA LYS A 358 -9.19 26.35 -14.69
C LYS A 358 -8.77 25.12 -15.51
N SER A 359 -7.46 24.87 -15.63
CA SER A 359 -6.92 23.73 -16.37
C SER A 359 -7.44 22.40 -15.83
N PHE A 360 -7.52 22.24 -14.51
CA PHE A 360 -8.06 21.04 -13.87
C PHE A 360 -9.53 20.80 -14.21
N LEU A 361 -10.39 21.83 -14.05
CA LEU A 361 -11.82 21.72 -14.34
C LEU A 361 -12.09 21.50 -15.83
N GLU A 362 -11.29 22.11 -16.71
CA GLU A 362 -11.35 21.91 -18.16
C GLU A 362 -10.98 20.47 -18.52
N GLY A 363 -9.88 19.94 -17.99
CA GLY A 363 -9.46 18.56 -18.21
C GLY A 363 -10.51 17.54 -17.77
N PHE A 364 -11.06 17.72 -16.57
CA PHE A 364 -12.17 16.88 -16.09
C PHE A 364 -13.38 16.97 -17.02
N SER A 365 -13.76 18.19 -17.39
CA SER A 365 -14.95 18.44 -18.21
C SER A 365 -14.86 17.82 -19.60
N VAL A 366 -13.69 17.92 -20.25
CA VAL A 366 -13.48 17.37 -21.60
C VAL A 366 -13.51 15.84 -21.59
N ALA A 367 -12.91 15.20 -20.58
CA ALA A 367 -12.96 13.75 -20.43
C ALA A 367 -14.36 13.25 -20.07
N TYR A 368 -15.08 13.97 -19.22
CA TYR A 368 -16.47 13.64 -18.89
C TYR A 368 -17.39 13.76 -20.12
N ASP A 369 -17.23 14.81 -20.93
CA ASP A 369 -17.99 14.98 -22.18
C ASP A 369 -17.64 13.92 -23.23
N LEU A 370 -16.38 13.49 -23.28
CA LEU A 370 -15.97 12.34 -24.09
C LEU A 370 -16.80 11.10 -23.73
N PHE A 371 -16.90 10.77 -22.44
CA PHE A 371 -17.66 9.59 -22.03
C PHE A 371 -19.16 9.73 -22.36
N SER A 372 -19.71 10.93 -22.24
CA SER A 372 -21.08 11.24 -22.66
C SER A 372 -21.30 11.03 -24.17
N ASN A 373 -20.35 11.45 -25.00
CA ASN A 373 -20.44 11.35 -26.45
C ASN A 373 -20.20 9.92 -26.99
N TYR A 374 -19.52 9.07 -26.23
CA TYR A 374 -19.13 7.73 -26.65
C TYR A 374 -19.73 6.61 -25.77
N LYS A 375 -20.87 6.87 -25.09
CA LYS A 375 -21.56 5.87 -24.24
C LYS A 375 -21.79 4.53 -24.93
N GLU A 376 -22.30 4.57 -26.17
CA GLU A 376 -22.57 3.36 -26.96
C GLU A 376 -21.29 2.57 -27.26
N GLU A 377 -20.17 3.25 -27.58
CA GLU A 377 -18.88 2.60 -27.80
C GLU A 377 -18.34 1.97 -26.52
N LEU A 378 -18.44 2.69 -25.39
CA LEU A 378 -18.03 2.21 -24.07
C LEU A 378 -18.84 0.99 -23.58
N LYS A 379 -20.07 0.83 -24.05
CA LYS A 379 -20.92 -0.34 -23.77
C LYS A 379 -20.87 -1.43 -24.86
N SER A 380 -20.17 -1.17 -25.96
CA SER A 380 -20.11 -2.11 -27.08
C SER A 380 -19.19 -3.30 -26.81
N PHE A 381 -19.29 -4.32 -27.67
CA PHE A 381 -18.38 -5.46 -27.64
C PHE A 381 -16.90 -5.07 -27.85
N ASN A 382 -16.64 -4.02 -28.64
CA ASN A 382 -15.30 -3.50 -28.92
C ASN A 382 -14.87 -2.40 -27.94
N SER A 383 -15.54 -2.28 -26.79
CA SER A 383 -15.26 -1.26 -25.79
C SER A 383 -13.82 -1.36 -25.27
N PRO A 384 -13.13 -0.23 -25.03
CA PRO A 384 -11.84 -0.25 -24.32
C PRO A 384 -11.96 -0.82 -22.89
N LEU A 385 -13.17 -0.88 -22.34
CA LEU A 385 -13.45 -1.43 -21.01
C LEU A 385 -13.54 -2.97 -21.01
N ALA A 386 -13.58 -3.62 -22.18
CA ALA A 386 -13.67 -5.07 -22.28
C ALA A 386 -12.47 -5.79 -21.62
N ALA A 387 -11.30 -5.13 -21.60
CA ALA A 387 -10.08 -5.65 -20.96
C ALA A 387 -10.20 -5.76 -19.43
N PHE A 388 -11.17 -5.11 -18.78
CA PHE A 388 -11.40 -5.24 -17.34
C PHE A 388 -12.22 -6.46 -16.95
N LYS A 389 -12.79 -7.19 -17.92
CA LYS A 389 -13.58 -8.41 -17.66
C LYS A 389 -12.65 -9.55 -17.24
N ASN A 390 -13.13 -10.37 -16.30
CA ASN A 390 -12.45 -11.55 -15.78
C ASN A 390 -11.05 -11.26 -15.19
N GLN A 391 -10.90 -10.11 -14.52
CA GLN A 391 -9.65 -9.72 -13.86
C GLN A 391 -9.73 -10.01 -12.37
N GLU A 392 -8.59 -10.32 -11.74
CA GLU A 392 -8.49 -10.35 -10.28
C GLU A 392 -8.42 -8.92 -9.75
N VAL A 393 -9.28 -8.58 -8.79
CA VAL A 393 -9.42 -7.25 -8.21
C VAL A 393 -9.26 -7.34 -6.70
N ARG A 394 -8.46 -6.44 -6.09
CA ARG A 394 -8.38 -6.31 -4.64
C ARG A 394 -9.62 -5.55 -4.14
N TYR A 395 -10.26 -6.07 -3.10
CA TYR A 395 -11.33 -5.36 -2.39
C TYR A 395 -10.86 -4.94 -1.00
N ILE A 396 -10.98 -3.65 -0.70
CA ILE A 396 -10.65 -3.11 0.62
C ILE A 396 -11.90 -3.20 1.50
N TRP A 397 -12.05 -4.33 2.20
CA TRP A 397 -13.15 -4.51 3.16
C TRP A 397 -13.10 -3.50 4.31
N ARG A 398 -11.88 -3.20 4.75
CA ARG A 398 -11.60 -2.30 5.86
C ARG A 398 -10.32 -1.54 5.58
N PRO A 399 -10.27 -0.24 5.92
CA PRO A 399 -9.04 0.53 5.79
C PRO A 399 -7.87 -0.12 6.51
N THR A 400 -6.76 -0.27 5.78
CA THR A 400 -5.56 -0.99 6.24
C THR A 400 -5.00 -0.46 7.56
N PHE A 401 -5.08 0.86 7.79
CA PHE A 401 -4.60 1.48 9.03
C PHE A 401 -5.29 0.95 10.29
N ILE A 402 -6.52 0.41 10.18
CA ILE A 402 -7.24 -0.19 11.32
C ILE A 402 -6.55 -1.49 11.74
N TYR A 403 -6.20 -2.36 10.78
CA TYR A 403 -5.49 -3.59 11.05
C TYR A 403 -4.10 -3.32 11.64
N PHE A 404 -3.38 -2.32 11.11
CA PHE A 404 -2.10 -1.90 11.68
C PHE A 404 -2.21 -1.47 13.14
N LYS A 405 -3.25 -0.72 13.51
CA LYS A 405 -3.50 -0.31 14.90
C LYS A 405 -3.74 -1.51 15.81
N ILE A 406 -4.52 -2.50 15.35
CA ILE A 406 -4.76 -3.74 16.09
C ILE A 406 -3.45 -4.51 16.26
N LEU A 407 -2.73 -4.83 15.18
CA LEU A 407 -1.47 -5.58 15.26
C LEU A 407 -0.42 -4.88 16.11
N LYS A 408 -0.33 -3.55 16.07
CA LYS A 408 0.56 -2.77 16.95
C LYS A 408 0.16 -2.91 18.42
N PHE A 409 -1.13 -2.89 18.73
CA PHE A 409 -1.63 -3.11 20.09
C PHE A 409 -1.37 -4.53 20.59
N MET A 410 -1.43 -5.52 19.69
CA MET A 410 -1.20 -6.93 20.03
C MET A 410 0.24 -7.25 20.48
N ARG A 411 1.20 -6.33 20.31
CA ARG A 411 2.64 -6.51 20.61
C ARG A 411 3.03 -6.29 22.08
N THR A 412 2.10 -6.33 23.03
CA THR A 412 2.43 -6.22 24.46
C THR A 412 2.94 -7.54 25.03
N ALA A 413 3.77 -7.50 26.07
CA ALA A 413 4.34 -8.70 26.69
C ALA A 413 3.26 -9.68 27.19
N ALA A 414 2.17 -9.14 27.75
CA ALA A 414 1.05 -9.93 28.26
C ALA A 414 0.27 -10.68 27.16
N LEU A 415 0.18 -10.12 25.95
CA LEU A 415 -0.49 -10.77 24.83
C LEU A 415 0.43 -11.75 24.10
N MET A 416 1.73 -11.44 24.04
CA MET A 416 2.72 -12.27 23.35
C MET A 416 3.16 -13.51 24.14
N SER A 417 2.78 -13.62 25.42
CA SER A 417 3.13 -14.73 26.31
C SER A 417 2.24 -15.97 26.19
N SER A 418 1.05 -15.85 25.59
CA SER A 418 0.11 -16.97 25.45
C SER A 418 -0.68 -16.88 24.16
N LEU A 419 -0.61 -17.94 23.34
CA LEU A 419 -1.36 -18.04 22.09
C LEU A 419 -2.88 -17.99 22.32
N GLU A 420 -3.36 -18.59 23.42
CA GLU A 420 -4.78 -18.57 23.78
C GLU A 420 -5.25 -17.13 24.05
N VAL A 421 -4.49 -16.39 24.87
CA VAL A 421 -4.79 -15.00 25.22
C VAL A 421 -4.68 -14.10 23.98
N TYR A 422 -3.65 -14.29 23.16
CA TYR A 422 -3.46 -13.56 21.91
C TYR A 422 -4.65 -13.75 20.96
N ASN A 423 -5.03 -15.00 20.69
CA ASN A 423 -6.12 -15.32 19.77
C ASN A 423 -7.47 -14.83 20.30
N ALA A 424 -7.73 -15.02 21.60
CA ALA A 424 -8.96 -14.53 22.23
C ALA A 424 -9.07 -13.00 22.13
N LYS A 425 -7.97 -12.28 22.39
CA LYS A 425 -7.96 -10.81 22.32
C LYS A 425 -8.09 -10.29 20.89
N LEU A 426 -7.42 -10.92 19.93
CA LEU A 426 -7.53 -10.57 18.52
C LEU A 426 -8.96 -10.77 18.01
N GLY A 427 -9.58 -11.92 18.34
CA GLY A 427 -10.98 -12.20 18.03
C GLY A 427 -11.94 -11.18 18.66
N GLU A 428 -11.74 -10.83 19.94
CA GLU A 428 -12.52 -9.77 20.60
C GLU A 428 -12.42 -8.44 19.84
N LEU A 429 -11.21 -8.00 19.46
CA LEU A 429 -10.99 -6.73 18.78
C LEU A 429 -11.64 -6.69 17.39
N LEU A 430 -11.52 -7.77 16.61
CA LEU A 430 -12.13 -7.88 15.29
C LEU A 430 -13.66 -7.96 15.38
N SER A 431 -14.20 -8.66 16.37
CA SER A 431 -15.65 -8.80 16.55
C SER A 431 -16.37 -7.45 16.78
N LYS A 432 -15.65 -6.42 17.27
CA LYS A 432 -16.20 -5.07 17.49
C LYS A 432 -16.74 -4.44 16.22
N ALA A 433 -16.15 -4.75 15.07
CA ALA A 433 -16.61 -4.25 13.78
C ALA A 433 -17.99 -4.82 13.37
N TYR A 434 -18.44 -5.89 14.01
CA TYR A 434 -19.65 -6.64 13.66
C TYR A 434 -20.73 -6.56 14.74
N ILE A 435 -20.56 -5.72 15.77
CA ILE A 435 -21.57 -5.52 16.82
C ILE A 435 -22.87 -4.98 16.19
N GLY A 436 -23.99 -5.64 16.47
CA GLY A 436 -25.31 -5.27 15.94
C GLY A 436 -25.55 -5.69 14.48
N GLN A 437 -24.60 -6.40 13.85
CA GLN A 437 -24.73 -6.92 12.50
C GLN A 437 -25.27 -8.36 12.48
N ASN A 438 -25.80 -8.81 11.33
CA ASN A 438 -26.17 -10.21 11.15
C ASN A 438 -24.92 -11.08 10.96
N MET A 439 -24.48 -11.75 12.03
CA MET A 439 -23.27 -12.58 12.00
C MET A 439 -23.34 -13.73 10.99
N GLU A 440 -24.52 -14.27 10.64
CA GLU A 440 -24.60 -15.29 9.57
C GLU A 440 -24.06 -14.77 8.23
N THR A 441 -24.19 -13.46 7.98
CA THR A 441 -23.69 -12.80 6.77
C THR A 441 -22.20 -12.49 6.84
N TYR A 442 -21.70 -12.09 8.02
CA TYR A 442 -20.33 -11.58 8.18
C TYR A 442 -19.33 -12.61 8.72
N ASN A 443 -19.79 -13.78 9.19
CA ASN A 443 -18.92 -14.77 9.83
C ASN A 443 -17.75 -15.18 8.93
N PHE A 444 -18.00 -15.39 7.63
CA PHE A 444 -16.92 -15.77 6.71
C PHE A 444 -15.87 -14.65 6.55
N ILE A 445 -16.28 -13.37 6.64
CA ILE A 445 -15.37 -12.22 6.55
C ILE A 445 -14.54 -12.13 7.82
N TYR A 446 -15.20 -12.22 8.97
CA TYR A 446 -14.55 -12.24 10.27
C TYR A 446 -13.52 -13.39 10.36
N ASP A 447 -13.90 -14.61 9.96
CA ASP A 447 -13.01 -15.77 9.97
C ASP A 447 -11.81 -15.57 9.02
N PHE A 448 -12.04 -14.91 7.88
CA PHE A 448 -11.01 -14.61 6.90
C PHE A 448 -10.04 -13.50 7.36
N GLU A 449 -10.55 -12.43 7.98
CA GLU A 449 -9.72 -11.40 8.65
C GLU A 449 -8.88 -12.05 9.75
N LEU A 450 -9.51 -12.84 10.63
CA LEU A 450 -8.88 -13.46 11.79
C LEU A 450 -7.75 -14.42 11.37
N LYS A 451 -7.99 -15.26 10.37
CA LYS A 451 -6.98 -16.23 9.87
C LYS A 451 -5.70 -15.54 9.39
N GLN A 452 -5.80 -14.40 8.73
CA GLN A 452 -4.64 -13.65 8.25
C GLN A 452 -3.96 -12.89 9.39
N MET A 453 -4.74 -12.25 10.27
CA MET A 453 -4.19 -11.46 11.37
C MET A 453 -3.52 -12.29 12.46
N ILE A 454 -3.91 -13.56 12.64
CA ILE A 454 -3.19 -14.50 13.53
C ILE A 454 -1.74 -14.67 13.06
N ASN A 455 -1.50 -14.65 11.75
CA ASN A 455 -0.17 -14.72 11.14
C ASN A 455 0.56 -13.37 11.14
N GLY A 456 -0.05 -12.31 11.70
CA GLY A 456 0.51 -10.96 11.71
C GLY A 456 0.36 -10.20 10.38
N ASP A 457 -0.43 -10.72 9.44
CA ASP A 457 -0.67 -10.09 8.15
C ASP A 457 -1.84 -9.11 8.18
N ILE A 458 -1.80 -8.14 7.26
CA ILE A 458 -2.96 -7.30 6.93
C ILE A 458 -3.89 -8.11 6.03
N PRO A 459 -5.19 -8.23 6.36
CA PRO A 459 -6.15 -8.93 5.52
C PRO A 459 -6.27 -8.36 4.11
N ILE A 460 -6.20 -9.23 3.10
CA ILE A 460 -6.42 -8.92 1.68
C ILE A 460 -7.57 -9.77 1.16
N PHE A 461 -8.57 -9.11 0.58
CA PHE A 461 -9.66 -9.78 -0.13
C PHE A 461 -9.48 -9.59 -1.64
N SER A 462 -9.76 -10.63 -2.42
CA SER A 462 -9.84 -10.52 -3.87
C SER A 462 -11.13 -11.11 -4.43
N LEU A 463 -11.46 -10.72 -5.64
CA LEU A 463 -12.59 -11.23 -6.41
C LEU A 463 -12.27 -11.20 -7.90
N ASN A 464 -12.97 -12.02 -8.69
CA ASN A 464 -13.04 -11.78 -10.12
C ASN A 464 -13.91 -10.55 -10.39
N SER A 465 -13.55 -9.74 -11.38
CA SER A 465 -14.29 -8.51 -11.73
C SER A 465 -15.76 -8.73 -12.15
N ARG A 466 -16.14 -9.97 -12.46
CA ARG A 466 -17.51 -10.40 -12.78
C ARG A 466 -18.25 -11.10 -11.64
N ASP A 467 -17.60 -11.26 -10.49
CA ASP A 467 -18.20 -11.91 -9.33
C ASP A 467 -18.96 -10.92 -8.46
N HIS A 468 -20.03 -11.40 -7.84
CA HIS A 468 -20.78 -10.67 -6.81
C HIS A 468 -20.47 -11.13 -5.38
N SER A 469 -19.46 -11.98 -5.22
CA SER A 469 -19.04 -12.54 -3.95
C SER A 469 -17.53 -12.35 -3.75
N LEU A 470 -17.06 -12.46 -2.51
CA LEU A 470 -15.64 -12.38 -2.17
C LEU A 470 -15.05 -13.79 -2.10
N ASN A 471 -13.80 -13.95 -2.58
CA ASN A 471 -12.97 -15.15 -2.42
C ASN A 471 -13.70 -16.47 -2.77
N CYS A 472 -14.54 -16.47 -3.81
CA CYS A 472 -15.32 -17.61 -4.30
C CYS A 472 -16.36 -18.20 -3.33
N ASN A 473 -16.79 -17.49 -2.29
CA ASN A 473 -17.96 -17.90 -1.52
C ASN A 473 -19.26 -17.53 -2.24
N GLU A 474 -19.60 -18.31 -3.27
CA GLU A 474 -20.77 -18.08 -4.14
C GLU A 474 -22.11 -18.07 -3.40
N SER A 475 -22.16 -18.59 -2.17
CA SER A 475 -23.39 -18.68 -1.39
C SER A 475 -23.89 -17.32 -0.88
N LEU A 476 -23.02 -16.30 -0.83
CA LEU A 476 -23.37 -14.98 -0.30
C LEU A 476 -23.13 -13.87 -1.32
N LYS A 477 -24.21 -13.31 -1.86
CA LYS A 477 -24.17 -12.14 -2.75
C LYS A 477 -23.94 -10.87 -1.92
N ILE A 478 -22.68 -10.45 -1.82
CA ILE A 478 -22.23 -9.27 -1.06
C ILE A 478 -22.45 -7.99 -1.88
N PHE A 479 -22.15 -8.08 -3.18
CA PHE A 479 -22.19 -6.97 -4.11
C PHE A 479 -23.49 -6.96 -4.89
N GLU A 480 -24.14 -5.81 -4.93
CA GLU A 480 -25.33 -5.62 -5.76
C GLU A 480 -24.95 -5.58 -7.25
N PHE A 481 -23.85 -4.90 -7.56
CA PHE A 481 -23.23 -4.85 -8.88
C PHE A 481 -21.80 -5.37 -8.82
N ASP A 482 -21.39 -6.20 -9.79
CA ASP A 482 -19.98 -6.53 -9.99
C ASP A 482 -19.17 -5.31 -10.46
N CYS A 483 -17.87 -5.46 -10.70
CA CYS A 483 -17.02 -4.34 -11.10
C CYS A 483 -17.44 -3.76 -12.46
N ILE A 484 -17.85 -4.60 -13.40
CA ILE A 484 -18.20 -4.21 -14.77
C ILE A 484 -19.57 -3.55 -14.79
N GLU A 485 -20.55 -4.11 -14.09
CA GLU A 485 -21.87 -3.53 -13.92
C GLU A 485 -21.80 -2.18 -13.21
N ASN A 486 -20.88 -2.01 -12.24
CA ASN A 486 -20.66 -0.71 -11.60
C ASN A 486 -20.12 0.35 -12.58
N ILE A 487 -19.25 -0.04 -13.51
CA ILE A 487 -18.79 0.86 -14.60
C ILE A 487 -19.96 1.20 -15.54
N GLU A 488 -20.77 0.21 -15.93
CA GLU A 488 -21.94 0.43 -16.78
C GLU A 488 -22.95 1.39 -16.14
N ARG A 489 -23.19 1.23 -14.83
CA ARG A 489 -24.03 2.13 -14.03
C ARG A 489 -23.48 3.57 -14.01
N ARG A 490 -22.16 3.75 -13.96
CA ARG A 490 -21.52 5.08 -14.05
C ARG A 490 -21.68 5.69 -15.43
N ILE A 491 -21.55 4.90 -16.50
CA ILE A 491 -21.83 5.35 -17.88
C ILE A 491 -23.28 5.82 -18.00
N ASP A 492 -24.23 5.11 -17.38
CA ASP A 492 -25.64 5.50 -17.38
C ASP A 492 -25.91 6.78 -16.59
N ALA A 493 -25.22 6.97 -15.46
CA ALA A 493 -25.37 8.15 -14.61
C ALA A 493 -24.87 9.46 -15.26
N ILE A 494 -24.05 9.38 -16.32
CA ILE A 494 -23.52 10.57 -17.00
C ILE A 494 -24.66 11.44 -17.54
N SER A 495 -24.85 12.60 -16.94
CA SER A 495 -25.75 13.67 -17.41
C SER A 495 -25.13 15.05 -17.14
N PRO A 496 -25.69 16.14 -17.71
CA PRO A 496 -25.28 17.51 -17.37
C PRO A 496 -25.45 17.83 -15.87
N GLU A 497 -26.53 17.36 -15.25
CA GLU A 497 -26.81 17.56 -13.83
C GLU A 497 -25.76 16.84 -12.97
N HIS A 498 -25.48 15.58 -13.29
CA HIS A 498 -24.45 14.81 -12.61
C HIS A 498 -23.06 15.45 -12.79
N LYS A 499 -22.74 15.94 -14.00
CA LYS A 499 -21.48 16.67 -14.25
C LYS A 499 -21.35 17.89 -13.35
N SER A 500 -22.43 18.67 -13.20
CA SER A 500 -22.47 19.86 -12.36
C SER A 500 -22.18 19.52 -10.89
N GLU A 501 -22.75 18.43 -10.39
CA GLU A 501 -22.49 17.94 -9.03
C GLU A 501 -21.01 17.54 -8.84
N GLN A 502 -20.44 16.80 -9.80
CA GLN A 502 -19.02 16.42 -9.72
C GLN A 502 -18.09 17.64 -9.74
N LEU A 503 -18.41 18.64 -10.57
CA LEU A 503 -17.67 19.90 -10.60
C LEU A 503 -17.80 20.67 -9.28
N GLU A 504 -18.93 20.58 -8.58
CA GLU A 504 -19.08 21.16 -7.25
C GLU A 504 -18.13 20.50 -6.24
N PHE A 505 -18.05 19.16 -6.21
CA PHE A 505 -17.10 18.46 -5.35
C PHE A 505 -15.65 18.86 -5.63
N ILE A 506 -15.26 18.93 -6.91
CA ILE A 506 -13.90 19.37 -7.31
C ILE A 506 -13.65 20.81 -6.85
N ASN A 507 -14.62 21.71 -7.06
CA ASN A 507 -14.50 23.10 -6.64
C ASN A 507 -14.34 23.23 -5.12
N ARG A 508 -15.03 22.41 -4.34
CA ARG A 508 -14.92 22.41 -2.88
C ARG A 508 -13.53 21.97 -2.44
N TRP A 509 -13.04 20.85 -2.96
CA TRP A 509 -11.69 20.34 -2.68
C TRP A 509 -10.60 21.38 -2.99
N ILE A 510 -10.64 22.00 -4.18
CA ILE A 510 -9.67 23.03 -4.59
C ILE A 510 -9.67 24.22 -3.61
N ASN A 511 -10.81 24.55 -3.03
CA ASN A 511 -10.96 25.71 -2.14
C ASN A 511 -10.80 25.37 -0.65
N ILE A 512 -10.43 24.14 -0.28
CA ILE A 512 -10.15 23.79 1.12
C ILE A 512 -9.06 24.73 1.65
N LYS A 513 -9.44 25.57 2.61
CA LYS A 513 -8.51 26.36 3.40
C LYS A 513 -8.00 25.44 4.50
N GLY A 514 -6.75 24.98 4.41
CA GLY A 514 -6.17 24.30 5.57
C GLY A 514 -6.06 25.30 6.71
N ASN A 515 -6.56 24.90 7.88
CA ASN A 515 -6.44 25.64 9.12
C ASN A 515 -5.00 25.65 9.62
#